data_AF-V5GED4-F1
#
_entry.id   AF-V5GED4-F1
#
_cell.length_a   1.000
_cell.length_b   1.000
_cell.length_c   1.000
_cell.angle_alpha   90.00
_cell.angle_beta   90.00
_cell.angle_gamma   90.00
#
_symmetry.space_group_name_H-M   'P 1'
#
loop_
_entity.id
_entity.type
_entity.pdbx_description
1 polymer ?
#
loop_
_entity_poly.entity_id
_entity_poly.type
_entity_poly.pdbx_seq_one_letter_code
_entity_poly.pdbx_strand_id
1 'polypeptide(L)'
;MSYITGPEVVKYACTCGLLKPISHLYFCRYCSQLRCSFCVCHEVDSNFCGKCSENIPSSEARVKKNRCGNCYICPSCQQELSTRIASKGPVNPEDTKSTPKKMYYLSCQFCRWSSRDVGIPDQTTVTGGWPERENVHVNRLQELLDMYKAIVLAQKQQKDKDKKKQRGKFLSYTDRTGVTAAALRKRIGLPADLTHSMLKNKPKEPEPATAKSEVEELPE
;
A
#
# COMPACT_ATOMS: atom_id res chain seq x y z
N MET A 1 24.83 0.22 23.01
CA MET A 1 25.96 0.16 23.97
C MET A 1 27.22 0.88 23.48
N SER A 2 27.31 1.36 22.24
CA SER A 2 28.48 2.11 21.74
C SER A 2 28.69 3.50 22.36
N TYR A 3 27.67 4.06 23.00
CA TYR A 3 27.70 5.41 23.57
C TYR A 3 28.31 5.49 24.98
N ILE A 4 28.64 4.35 25.60
CA ILE A 4 29.15 4.30 26.99
C ILE A 4 30.68 4.54 27.02
N THR A 5 31.40 4.21 25.95
CA THR A 5 32.87 4.15 25.93
C THR A 5 33.57 5.47 25.56
N GLY A 6 32.92 6.61 25.75
CA GLY A 6 33.52 7.94 25.52
C GLY A 6 33.29 8.51 24.12
N PRO A 7 33.77 9.74 23.84
CA PRO A 7 33.59 10.37 22.53
C PRO A 7 34.24 9.54 21.41
N GLU A 8 33.78 9.70 20.17
CA GLU A 8 34.37 9.03 19.00
C GLU A 8 35.74 9.64 18.65
N VAL A 9 36.75 9.36 19.49
CA VAL A 9 38.11 9.92 19.39
C VAL A 9 38.86 9.39 18.17
N VAL A 10 38.74 8.08 17.90
CA VAL A 10 39.43 7.43 16.78
C VAL A 10 38.46 7.20 15.62
N LYS A 11 38.84 7.68 14.44
CA LYS A 11 38.06 7.55 13.20
C LYS A 11 38.92 6.94 12.10
N TYR A 12 38.27 6.21 11.21
CA TYR A 12 38.88 5.57 10.05
C TYR A 12 38.28 6.18 8.78
N ALA A 13 39.10 6.26 7.73
CA ALA A 13 38.67 6.75 6.44
C ALA A 13 38.02 5.64 5.62
N CYS A 14 36.80 5.89 5.16
CA CYS A 14 36.20 5.13 4.07
C CYS A 14 36.90 5.47 2.74
N THR A 15 36.79 4.58 1.76
CA THR A 15 37.18 4.82 0.35
C THR A 15 36.61 6.09 -0.28
N CYS A 16 35.47 6.61 0.20
CA CYS A 16 34.91 7.89 -0.25
C CYS A 16 35.45 9.13 0.50
N GLY A 17 36.39 8.95 1.44
CA GLY A 17 36.96 10.03 2.26
C GLY A 17 36.21 10.35 3.55
N LEU A 18 35.03 9.78 3.79
CA LEU A 18 34.29 9.98 5.04
C LEU A 18 35.00 9.34 6.23
N LEU A 19 35.24 10.12 7.28
CA LEU A 19 35.77 9.67 8.57
C LEU A 19 34.65 9.22 9.50
N LYS A 20 34.65 7.94 9.88
CA LYS A 20 33.66 7.33 10.79
C LYS A 20 34.38 6.42 11.79
N PRO A 21 33.79 6.19 12.98
CA PRO A 21 34.32 5.20 13.92
C PRO A 21 34.23 3.81 13.27
N ILE A 22 35.08 2.88 13.72
CA ILE A 22 35.09 1.52 13.18
C ILE A 22 33.73 0.81 13.36
N SER A 23 32.95 1.17 14.39
CA SER A 23 31.61 0.63 14.65
C SER A 23 30.55 1.02 13.60
N HIS A 24 30.81 2.04 12.77
CA HIS A 24 29.91 2.49 11.70
C HIS A 24 30.45 2.21 10.30
N LEU A 25 31.50 1.39 10.19
CA LEU A 25 32.11 0.99 8.94
C LEU A 25 31.96 -0.52 8.73
N TYR A 26 31.88 -0.92 7.47
CA TYR A 26 31.82 -2.30 7.02
C TYR A 26 33.11 -2.68 6.32
N PHE A 27 33.63 -3.88 6.59
CA PHE A 27 34.77 -4.43 5.86
C PHE A 27 34.28 -5.30 4.71
N CYS A 28 34.63 -4.92 3.47
CA CYS A 28 34.32 -5.74 2.31
C CYS A 28 35.41 -6.81 2.13
N ARG A 29 35.04 -8.08 2.33
CA ARG A 29 35.96 -9.22 2.15
C ARG A 29 36.45 -9.38 0.71
N TYR A 30 35.67 -8.96 -0.29
CA TYR A 30 36.00 -9.16 -1.70
C TYR A 30 37.07 -8.19 -2.21
N CYS A 31 37.04 -6.93 -1.79
CA CYS A 31 38.02 -5.91 -2.20
C CYS A 31 39.00 -5.50 -1.09
N SER A 32 38.87 -6.05 0.11
CA SER A 32 39.69 -5.75 1.28
C SER A 32 39.73 -4.25 1.63
N GLN A 33 38.60 -3.56 1.50
CA GLN A 33 38.47 -2.12 1.74
C GLN A 33 37.33 -1.82 2.73
N LEU A 34 37.49 -0.75 3.51
CA LEU A 34 36.47 -0.22 4.39
C LEU A 34 35.44 0.62 3.62
N ARG A 35 34.15 0.35 3.90
CA ARG A 35 33.00 1.02 3.30
C ARG A 35 32.10 1.58 4.40
N CYS A 36 31.71 2.83 4.29
CA CYS A 36 30.71 3.42 5.17
C CYS A 36 29.30 3.03 4.74
N SER A 37 28.29 3.30 5.58
CA SER A 37 26.87 3.07 5.27
C SER A 37 26.42 3.72 3.96
N PHE A 38 26.99 4.86 3.56
CA PHE A 38 26.65 5.51 2.28
C PHE A 38 27.29 4.85 1.05
N CYS A 39 28.37 4.09 1.23
CA CYS A 39 29.04 3.38 0.12
C CYS A 39 28.48 1.96 -0.11
N VAL A 40 27.56 1.51 0.75
CA VAL A 40 26.88 0.22 0.61
C VAL A 40 25.44 0.43 0.19
N CYS A 41 24.88 -0.56 -0.50
CA CYS A 41 23.45 -0.59 -0.83
C CYS A 41 22.68 -1.18 0.35
N HIS A 42 21.55 -0.54 0.71
CA HIS A 42 20.66 -1.06 1.74
C HIS A 42 19.52 -1.82 1.08
N GLU A 43 19.22 -3.00 1.60
CA GLU A 43 18.13 -3.85 1.14
C GLU A 43 17.16 -4.11 2.29
N VAL A 44 15.90 -4.36 1.96
CA VAL A 44 14.85 -4.69 2.93
C VAL A 44 14.74 -6.20 3.01
N ASP A 45 15.12 -6.76 4.16
CA ASP A 45 15.10 -8.21 4.40
C ASP A 45 13.76 -8.68 4.99
N SER A 46 13.26 -8.00 6.03
CA SER A 46 12.01 -8.35 6.71
C SER A 46 11.25 -7.12 7.20
N ASN A 47 9.94 -7.27 7.34
CA ASN A 47 9.08 -6.28 7.98
C ASN A 47 8.61 -6.85 9.32
N PHE A 48 8.70 -6.10 10.41
CA PHE A 48 8.26 -6.57 11.71
C PHE A 48 7.63 -5.44 12.52
N CYS A 49 6.77 -5.81 13.46
CA CYS A 49 6.22 -4.85 14.42
C CYS A 49 7.20 -4.64 15.57
N GLY A 50 7.65 -3.41 15.80
CA GLY A 50 8.53 -3.08 16.94
C GLY A 50 7.87 -3.23 18.32
N LYS A 51 6.57 -3.55 18.39
CA LYS A 51 5.81 -3.72 19.64
C LYS A 51 5.63 -5.19 20.01
N CYS A 52 4.92 -5.97 19.18
CA CYS A 52 4.72 -7.39 19.41
C CYS A 52 5.86 -8.29 18.87
N SER A 53 6.87 -7.71 18.19
CA SER A 53 7.96 -8.45 17.54
C SER A 53 7.50 -9.49 16.52
N GLU A 54 6.28 -9.32 15.98
CA GLU A 54 5.72 -10.18 14.94
C GLU A 54 6.36 -9.86 13.59
N ASN A 55 6.84 -10.88 12.89
CA ASN A 55 7.35 -10.77 11.53
C ASN A 55 6.18 -10.83 10.55
N ILE A 56 6.07 -9.82 9.68
CA ILE A 56 4.99 -9.61 8.74
C ILE A 56 5.53 -9.84 7.31
N PRO A 57 5.02 -10.83 6.56
CA PRO A 57 5.43 -11.05 5.18
C PRO A 57 5.22 -9.81 4.30
N SER A 58 6.08 -9.59 3.30
CA SER A 58 6.04 -8.38 2.46
C SER A 58 4.72 -8.20 1.69
N SER A 59 4.05 -9.28 1.30
CA SER A 59 2.72 -9.23 0.66
C SER A 59 1.66 -8.71 1.62
N GLU A 60 1.66 -9.19 2.85
CA GLU A 60 0.74 -8.77 3.90
C GLU A 60 1.02 -7.33 4.35
N ALA A 61 2.29 -6.96 4.51
CA ALA A 61 2.70 -5.60 4.83
C ALA A 61 2.17 -4.61 3.79
N ARG A 62 2.25 -4.95 2.49
CA ARG A 62 1.71 -4.12 1.41
C ARG A 62 0.20 -3.92 1.53
N VAL A 63 -0.56 -4.97 1.84
CA VAL A 63 -2.03 -4.89 1.98
C VAL A 63 -2.42 -4.10 3.23
N LYS A 64 -1.73 -4.33 4.36
CA LYS A 64 -1.94 -3.64 5.64
C LYS A 64 -1.29 -2.26 5.71
N LYS A 65 -0.75 -1.73 4.61
CA LYS A 65 -0.11 -0.41 4.53
C LYS A 65 1.04 -0.25 5.55
N ASN A 66 1.86 -1.29 5.70
CA ASN A 66 2.98 -1.40 6.63
C ASN A 66 2.58 -1.18 8.10
N ARG A 67 1.40 -1.68 8.50
CA ARG A 67 0.90 -1.62 9.88
C ARG A 67 0.69 -3.01 10.46
N CYS A 68 0.93 -3.12 11.77
CA CYS A 68 0.53 -4.29 12.55
C CYS A 68 -0.99 -4.27 12.74
N GLY A 69 -1.65 -5.43 12.66
CA GLY A 69 -3.10 -5.55 12.90
C GLY A 69 -3.48 -5.66 14.37
N ASN A 70 -2.51 -5.89 15.27
CA ASN A 70 -2.75 -6.16 16.69
C ASN A 70 -2.30 -5.02 17.61
N CYS A 71 -1.33 -4.22 17.19
CA CYS A 71 -0.75 -3.16 18.01
C CYS A 71 -1.27 -1.78 17.58
N TYR A 72 -1.72 -0.99 18.56
CA TYR A 72 -2.27 0.33 18.33
C TYR A 72 -1.47 1.39 19.06
N ILE A 73 -1.43 2.60 18.48
CA ILE A 73 -0.70 3.74 19.02
C ILE A 73 -1.72 4.79 19.49
N CYS A 74 -1.48 5.37 20.66
CA CYS A 74 -2.31 6.39 21.25
C CYS A 74 -2.28 7.66 20.38
N PRO A 75 -3.43 8.21 19.98
CA PRO A 75 -3.47 9.40 19.14
C PRO A 75 -2.98 10.66 19.86
N SER A 76 -3.00 10.68 21.20
CA SER A 76 -2.61 11.86 21.99
C SER A 76 -1.11 11.93 22.30
N CYS A 77 -0.46 10.80 22.63
CA CYS A 77 0.93 10.79 23.10
C CYS A 77 1.86 9.83 22.34
N GLN A 78 1.34 9.15 21.31
CA GLN A 78 2.09 8.20 20.47
C GLN A 78 2.69 7.00 21.23
N GLN A 79 2.30 6.78 22.48
CA GLN A 79 2.63 5.56 23.22
C GLN A 79 1.71 4.40 22.83
N GLU A 80 2.15 3.20 23.13
CA GLU A 80 1.39 1.99 22.83
C GLU A 80 0.10 1.92 23.65
N LEU A 81 -0.98 1.49 22.99
CA LEU A 81 -2.25 1.20 23.63
C LEU A 81 -2.28 -0.25 24.09
N SER A 82 -2.76 -0.45 25.31
CA SER A 82 -3.01 -1.79 25.85
C SER A 82 -4.50 -2.09 25.83
N THR A 83 -4.85 -3.33 25.52
CA THR A 83 -6.22 -3.83 25.71
C THR A 83 -6.51 -4.05 27.20
N ARG A 84 -7.65 -3.55 27.66
CA ARG A 84 -8.17 -3.73 29.02
C ARG A 84 -9.49 -4.47 28.98
N ILE A 85 -9.75 -5.27 30.02
CA ILE A 85 -10.97 -6.04 30.16
C ILE A 85 -11.93 -5.29 31.08
N ALA A 86 -13.18 -5.19 30.67
CA ALA A 86 -14.30 -4.79 31.49
C ALA A 86 -15.35 -5.90 31.47
N SER A 87 -15.96 -6.18 32.62
CA SER A 87 -17.13 -7.04 32.69
C SER A 87 -18.37 -6.15 32.57
N LYS A 88 -19.22 -6.38 31.55
CA LYS A 88 -20.57 -5.84 31.59
C LYS A 88 -21.48 -6.84 32.29
N GLY A 89 -22.22 -6.35 33.27
CA GLY A 89 -23.27 -7.10 33.96
C GLY A 89 -24.42 -7.47 33.01
N PRO A 90 -25.37 -8.28 33.47
CA PRO A 90 -26.58 -8.61 32.72
C PRO A 90 -27.28 -7.35 32.21
N VAL A 91 -27.79 -7.38 30.98
CA VAL A 91 -28.63 -6.28 30.44
C VAL A 91 -29.94 -6.16 31.24
N ASN A 92 -30.40 -7.26 31.83
CA ASN A 92 -31.55 -7.32 32.76
C ASN A 92 -31.09 -7.77 34.16
N PRO A 93 -31.30 -6.97 35.21
CA PRO A 93 -30.91 -7.33 36.57
C PRO A 93 -31.70 -8.50 37.17
N GLU A 94 -32.82 -8.92 36.56
CA GLU A 94 -33.67 -10.03 37.03
C GLU A 94 -33.24 -11.42 36.51
N ASP A 95 -32.38 -11.48 35.49
CA ASP A 95 -31.90 -12.75 34.92
C ASP A 95 -30.69 -13.28 35.70
N THR A 96 -30.94 -14.03 36.78
CA THR A 96 -29.90 -14.66 37.62
C THR A 96 -29.05 -15.70 36.86
N LYS A 97 -29.40 -16.06 35.62
CA LYS A 97 -28.65 -16.99 34.74
C LYS A 97 -27.70 -16.30 33.75
N SER A 98 -27.69 -14.97 33.68
CA SER A 98 -26.85 -14.22 32.75
C SER A 98 -25.40 -14.18 33.24
N THR A 99 -24.50 -14.93 32.60
CA THR A 99 -23.06 -14.84 32.86
C THR A 99 -22.49 -13.50 32.40
N PRO A 100 -21.60 -12.87 33.18
CA PRO A 100 -20.99 -11.59 32.82
C PRO A 100 -20.17 -11.73 31.53
N LYS A 101 -20.44 -10.87 30.55
CA LYS A 101 -19.73 -10.88 29.27
C LYS A 101 -18.45 -10.04 29.39
N LYS A 102 -17.32 -10.65 29.02
CA LYS A 102 -16.04 -9.95 28.90
C LYS A 102 -16.08 -9.02 27.69
N MET A 103 -15.75 -7.76 27.92
CA MET A 103 -15.64 -6.74 26.90
C MET A 103 -14.26 -6.10 26.96
N TYR A 104 -13.74 -5.69 25.82
CA TYR A 104 -12.39 -5.19 25.65
C TYR A 104 -12.42 -3.73 25.18
N TYR A 105 -11.59 -2.88 25.77
CA TYR A 105 -11.40 -1.48 25.38
C TYR A 105 -9.90 -1.14 25.32
N LEU A 106 -9.51 -0.16 24.51
CA LEU A 106 -8.11 0.28 24.44
C LEU A 106 -7.87 1.41 25.45
N SER A 107 -6.69 1.40 26.08
CA SER A 107 -6.27 2.47 26.98
C SER A 107 -4.77 2.72 26.91
N CYS A 108 -4.38 3.98 27.09
CA CYS A 108 -2.99 4.39 27.22
C CYS A 108 -2.61 4.50 28.70
N GLN A 109 -1.52 3.86 29.11
CA GLN A 109 -1.03 3.99 30.50
C GLN A 109 -0.38 5.35 30.77
N PHE A 110 0.12 6.03 29.74
CA PHE A 110 0.84 7.28 29.88
C PHE A 110 -0.08 8.48 30.08
N CYS A 111 -0.97 8.75 29.11
CA CYS A 111 -1.86 9.92 29.12
C CYS A 111 -3.31 9.62 29.53
N ARG A 112 -3.61 8.38 29.93
CA ARG A 112 -4.95 7.91 30.33
C ARG A 112 -6.04 7.98 29.26
N TRP A 113 -5.70 8.29 28.00
CA TRP A 113 -6.63 8.20 26.86
C TRP A 113 -7.24 6.80 26.75
N SER A 114 -8.54 6.73 26.44
CA SER A 114 -9.27 5.50 26.16
C SER A 114 -10.04 5.56 24.85
N SER A 115 -10.25 4.39 24.22
CA SER A 115 -11.16 4.25 23.07
C SER A 115 -12.58 4.73 23.40
N ARG A 116 -12.97 4.69 24.67
CA ARG A 116 -14.28 5.17 25.14
C ARG A 116 -14.41 6.69 25.08
N ASP A 117 -13.33 7.45 25.25
CA ASP A 117 -13.33 8.92 25.23
C ASP A 117 -13.77 9.48 23.87
N VAL A 118 -13.57 8.68 22.82
CA VAL A 118 -13.92 9.01 21.43
C VAL A 118 -15.11 8.21 20.91
N GLY A 119 -15.84 7.53 21.80
CA GLY A 119 -17.06 6.79 21.46
C GLY A 119 -16.85 5.49 20.67
N ILE A 120 -15.64 4.91 20.66
CA ILE A 120 -15.41 3.59 20.04
C ILE A 120 -15.99 2.52 20.97
N PRO A 121 -16.92 1.66 20.49
CA PRO A 121 -17.56 0.66 21.33
C PRO A 121 -16.59 -0.44 21.75
N ASP A 122 -16.78 -0.92 22.98
CA ASP A 122 -16.02 -2.06 23.50
C ASP A 122 -16.26 -3.31 22.63
N GLN A 123 -15.21 -4.09 22.41
CA GLN A 123 -15.23 -5.28 21.55
C GLN A 123 -15.44 -6.55 22.37
N THR A 124 -16.05 -7.58 21.77
CA THR A 124 -16.19 -8.92 22.38
C THR A 124 -14.97 -9.80 22.16
N THR A 125 -14.13 -9.47 21.18
CA THR A 125 -12.85 -10.12 20.90
C THR A 125 -11.68 -9.19 21.22
N VAL A 126 -10.54 -9.78 21.56
CA VAL A 126 -9.32 -9.03 21.93
C VAL A 126 -8.67 -8.37 20.70
N THR A 127 -8.69 -9.08 19.56
CA THR A 127 -7.99 -8.71 18.33
C THR A 127 -8.94 -8.67 17.14
N GLY A 128 -8.61 -7.84 16.14
CA GLY A 128 -9.28 -7.80 14.84
C GLY A 128 -10.70 -7.18 14.80
N GLY A 129 -11.28 -6.80 15.94
CA GLY A 129 -12.62 -6.18 16.00
C GLY A 129 -12.63 -4.65 16.03
N TRP A 130 -11.46 -3.99 16.03
CA TRP A 130 -11.40 -2.54 16.16
C TRP A 130 -11.81 -1.86 14.86
N PRO A 131 -12.75 -0.89 14.90
CA PRO A 131 -13.22 -0.23 13.69
C PRO A 131 -12.11 0.59 13.05
N GLU A 132 -11.89 0.38 11.76
CA GLU A 132 -11.01 1.21 10.94
C GLU A 132 -11.83 2.24 10.15
N ARG A 133 -11.36 3.49 10.10
CA ARG A 133 -11.98 4.49 9.23
C ARG A 133 -11.54 4.26 7.79
N GLU A 134 -12.48 3.90 6.94
CA GLU A 134 -12.28 3.86 5.49
C GLU A 134 -12.14 5.28 4.93
N ASN A 135 -11.45 5.40 3.80
CA ASN A 135 -11.33 6.67 3.11
C ASN A 135 -12.66 7.02 2.45
N VAL A 136 -13.25 8.16 2.82
CA VAL A 136 -14.54 8.64 2.31
C VAL A 136 -14.58 8.73 0.78
N HIS A 137 -13.43 8.96 0.15
CA HIS A 137 -13.29 9.13 -1.30
C HIS A 137 -12.73 7.91 -2.02
N VAL A 138 -12.74 6.72 -1.40
CA VAL A 138 -12.17 5.49 -1.98
C VAL A 138 -12.77 5.16 -3.36
N ASN A 139 -14.08 5.28 -3.52
CA ASN A 139 -14.78 4.99 -4.77
C ASN A 139 -14.37 5.97 -5.89
N ARG A 140 -14.37 7.28 -5.59
CA ARG A 140 -13.94 8.31 -6.54
C ARG A 140 -12.49 8.13 -6.97
N LEU A 141 -11.60 7.80 -6.03
CA LEU A 141 -10.20 7.50 -6.33
C LEU A 141 -10.09 6.30 -7.29
N GLN A 142 -10.85 5.24 -7.03
CA GLN A 142 -10.86 4.04 -7.88
C GLN A 142 -11.36 4.35 -9.30
N GLU A 143 -12.44 5.11 -9.43
CA GLU A 143 -12.98 5.55 -10.74
C GLU A 143 -11.95 6.35 -11.54
N LEU A 144 -11.28 7.32 -10.90
CA LEU A 144 -10.24 8.11 -11.55
C LEU A 144 -9.06 7.24 -12.00
N LEU A 145 -8.61 6.31 -11.14
CA LEU A 145 -7.54 5.38 -11.48
C LEU A 145 -7.90 4.52 -12.69
N ASP A 146 -9.12 4.01 -12.77
CA ASP A 146 -9.56 3.14 -13.86
C ASP A 146 -9.73 3.91 -15.18
N MET A 147 -10.21 5.16 -15.12
CA MET A 147 -10.19 6.08 -16.27
C MET A 147 -8.76 6.29 -16.78
N TYR A 148 -7.81 6.70 -15.92
CA TYR A 148 -6.44 6.97 -16.35
C TYR A 148 -5.74 5.72 -16.90
N LYS A 149 -5.98 4.53 -16.30
CA LYS A 149 -5.49 3.26 -16.84
C LYS A 149 -6.00 3.04 -18.26
N ALA A 150 -7.29 3.31 -18.52
CA ALA A 150 -7.86 3.12 -19.84
C ALA A 150 -7.28 4.10 -20.88
N ILE A 151 -7.04 5.37 -20.50
CA ILE A 151 -6.37 6.36 -21.34
C ILE A 151 -4.96 5.89 -21.70
N VAL A 152 -4.16 5.46 -20.71
CA VAL A 152 -2.79 4.97 -20.93
C VAL A 152 -2.79 3.74 -21.84
N LEU A 153 -3.74 2.81 -21.66
CA LEU A 153 -3.88 1.63 -22.52
C LEU A 153 -4.24 2.02 -23.96
N ALA A 154 -5.14 2.97 -24.15
CA ALA A 154 -5.50 3.47 -25.48
C ALA A 154 -4.31 4.14 -26.18
N GLN A 155 -3.57 5.01 -25.47
CA GLN A 155 -2.37 5.66 -25.98
C GLN A 155 -1.27 4.64 -26.35
N LYS A 156 -1.07 3.61 -25.52
CA LYS A 156 -0.11 2.53 -25.81
C LYS A 156 -0.49 1.78 -27.09
N GLN A 157 -1.77 1.40 -27.24
CA GLN A 157 -2.23 0.72 -28.44
C GLN A 157 -2.11 1.59 -29.70
N GLN A 158 -2.33 2.89 -29.60
CA GLN A 158 -2.14 3.82 -30.71
C GLN A 158 -0.65 3.91 -31.09
N LYS A 159 0.24 4.09 -30.11
CA LYS A 159 1.70 4.06 -30.35
C LYS A 159 2.16 2.75 -31.00
N ASP A 160 1.64 1.61 -30.57
CA ASP A 160 1.98 0.30 -31.16
C ASP A 160 1.45 0.17 -32.59
N LYS A 161 0.24 0.67 -32.88
CA LYS A 161 -0.30 0.75 -34.25
C LYS A 161 0.56 1.64 -35.14
N ASP A 162 0.99 2.79 -34.65
CA ASP A 162 1.80 3.74 -35.41
C ASP A 162 3.22 3.20 -35.65
N LYS A 163 3.83 2.51 -34.67
CA LYS A 163 5.08 1.76 -34.86
C LYS A 163 4.93 0.66 -35.91
N LYS A 164 3.83 -0.09 -35.91
CA LYS A 164 3.53 -1.10 -36.94
C LYS A 164 3.39 -0.47 -38.34
N LYS A 165 2.72 0.68 -38.45
CA LYS A 165 2.60 1.43 -39.71
C LYS A 165 3.97 1.92 -40.22
N GLN A 166 4.82 2.42 -39.33
CA GLN A 166 6.18 2.86 -39.68
C GLN A 166 7.05 1.67 -40.15
N ARG A 167 6.97 0.52 -39.47
CA ARG A 167 7.65 -0.73 -39.90
C ARG A 167 7.10 -1.31 -41.20
N GLY A 168 5.83 -1.05 -41.52
CA GLY A 168 5.14 -1.58 -42.70
C GLY A 168 5.48 -0.93 -44.03
N LYS A 169 6.40 0.05 -44.10
CA LYS A 169 6.85 0.63 -45.39
C LYS A 169 7.75 -0.32 -46.21
N PHE A 170 8.26 -1.40 -45.61
CA PHE A 170 9.13 -2.40 -46.27
C PHE A 170 8.72 -3.86 -46.00
N LEU A 171 7.48 -4.13 -45.58
CA LEU A 171 7.05 -5.48 -45.21
C LEU A 171 5.98 -6.03 -46.18
N SER A 172 6.25 -7.20 -46.77
CA SER A 172 5.40 -7.84 -47.78
C SER A 172 3.99 -8.13 -47.24
N TYR A 173 2.98 -8.10 -48.11
CA TYR A 173 1.59 -8.44 -47.78
C TYR A 173 1.45 -9.82 -47.12
N THR A 174 2.31 -10.78 -47.50
CA THR A 174 2.37 -12.13 -46.94
C THR A 174 2.86 -12.13 -45.49
N ASP A 175 3.81 -11.26 -45.15
CA ASP A 175 4.37 -11.12 -43.80
C ASP A 175 3.40 -10.42 -42.85
N ARG A 176 2.51 -9.58 -43.37
CA ARG A 176 1.57 -8.79 -42.56
C ARG A 176 0.33 -9.58 -42.12
N THR A 177 -0.10 -10.54 -42.91
CA THR A 177 -1.34 -11.30 -42.65
C THR A 177 -1.08 -12.78 -42.38
N GLY A 178 0.13 -13.29 -42.64
CA GLY A 178 0.44 -14.72 -42.66
C GLY A 178 -0.35 -15.49 -43.73
N VAL A 179 -1.07 -14.77 -44.60
CA VAL A 179 -2.02 -15.32 -45.57
C VAL A 179 -1.47 -15.00 -46.95
N THR A 180 -1.12 -16.04 -47.70
CA THR A 180 -0.66 -15.86 -49.07
C THR A 180 -1.80 -15.34 -49.96
N ALA A 181 -1.46 -14.66 -51.06
CA ALA A 181 -2.47 -14.21 -52.04
C ALA A 181 -3.35 -15.37 -52.57
N ALA A 182 -2.86 -16.61 -52.52
CA ALA A 182 -3.63 -17.81 -52.82
C ALA A 182 -4.69 -18.13 -51.75
N ALA A 183 -4.36 -17.97 -50.47
CA ALA A 183 -5.30 -18.21 -49.36
C ALA A 183 -6.39 -17.12 -49.26
N LEU A 184 -6.09 -15.88 -49.67
CA LEU A 184 -7.09 -14.80 -49.75
C LEU A 184 -8.14 -15.08 -50.84
N ARG A 185 -7.71 -15.55 -52.02
CA ARG A 185 -8.62 -15.90 -53.13
C ARG A 185 -9.59 -17.02 -52.77
N LYS A 186 -9.18 -17.96 -51.90
CA LYS A 186 -10.06 -19.02 -51.36
C LYS A 186 -11.09 -18.53 -50.34
N ARG A 187 -10.97 -17.30 -49.82
CA ARG A 187 -11.90 -16.72 -48.84
C ARG A 187 -12.87 -15.69 -49.44
N ILE A 188 -12.74 -15.36 -50.73
CA ILE A 188 -13.69 -14.51 -51.44
C ILE A 188 -15.02 -15.28 -51.55
N GLY A 189 -16.01 -14.87 -50.75
CA GLY A 189 -17.35 -15.49 -50.72
C GLY A 189 -17.84 -15.92 -49.33
N LEU A 190 -17.04 -15.83 -48.26
CA LEU A 190 -17.51 -16.06 -46.89
C LEU A 190 -17.99 -14.77 -46.20
N PRO A 191 -19.06 -14.82 -45.38
CA PRO A 191 -19.59 -13.64 -44.69
C PRO A 191 -18.56 -13.01 -43.74
N ALA A 192 -18.51 -11.68 -43.72
CA ALA A 192 -17.59 -10.87 -42.92
C ALA A 192 -18.02 -10.70 -41.44
N ASP A 193 -18.88 -11.57 -40.91
CA ASP A 193 -19.45 -11.45 -39.57
C ASP A 193 -18.61 -12.16 -38.50
N LEU A 194 -17.38 -11.66 -38.31
CA LEU A 194 -16.67 -11.83 -37.04
C LEU A 194 -16.23 -10.45 -36.57
N THR A 195 -17.23 -9.66 -36.17
CA THR A 195 -17.03 -8.45 -35.38
C THR A 195 -16.27 -8.84 -34.12
N HIS A 196 -15.02 -8.36 -34.01
CA HIS A 196 -14.23 -8.50 -32.79
C HIS A 196 -15.05 -7.99 -31.60
N SER A 197 -15.34 -8.84 -30.61
CA SER A 197 -16.03 -8.45 -29.35
C SER A 197 -15.21 -7.50 -28.45
N MET A 198 -14.18 -6.88 -29.03
CA MET A 198 -13.23 -5.96 -28.41
C MET A 198 -13.38 -4.53 -28.96
N LEU A 199 -14.48 -4.22 -29.65
CA LEU A 199 -14.91 -2.83 -29.88
C LEU A 199 -15.45 -2.26 -28.57
N LYS A 200 -14.47 -1.90 -27.75
CA LYS A 200 -14.48 -1.24 -26.46
C LYS A 200 -15.70 -0.35 -26.22
N ASN A 201 -16.44 -0.63 -25.15
CA ASN A 201 -17.08 0.42 -24.38
C ASN A 201 -16.01 1.47 -24.05
N LYS A 202 -16.19 2.68 -24.55
CA LYS A 202 -15.41 3.84 -24.09
C LYS A 202 -15.64 3.91 -22.56
N PRO A 203 -14.59 3.94 -21.73
CA PRO A 203 -14.76 4.12 -20.29
C PRO A 203 -15.60 5.38 -20.06
N LYS A 204 -16.65 5.28 -19.24
CA LYS A 204 -17.45 6.43 -18.82
C LYS A 204 -16.50 7.42 -18.15
N GLU A 205 -16.42 8.65 -18.66
CA GLU A 205 -15.65 9.69 -17.99
C GLU A 205 -16.31 9.98 -16.63
N PRO A 206 -15.54 9.97 -15.53
CA PRO A 206 -16.05 10.34 -14.22
C PRO A 206 -16.44 11.82 -14.23
N GLU A 207 -17.50 12.16 -13.50
CA GLU A 207 -17.95 13.54 -13.43
C GLU A 207 -16.85 14.43 -12.83
N PRO A 208 -16.49 15.53 -13.53
CA PRO A 208 -15.46 16.44 -13.05
C PRO A 208 -15.89 17.02 -11.70
N ALA A 209 -14.91 17.34 -10.85
CA ALA A 209 -15.21 17.99 -9.58
C ALA A 209 -15.83 19.36 -9.86
N THR A 210 -17.04 19.60 -9.37
CA THR A 210 -17.70 20.91 -9.46
C THR A 210 -17.06 21.85 -8.45
N ALA A 211 -16.46 22.93 -8.93
CA ALA A 211 -15.98 24.00 -8.06
C ALA A 211 -17.17 24.70 -7.41
N LYS A 212 -17.19 24.78 -6.09
CA LYS A 212 -18.16 25.59 -5.36
C LYS A 212 -17.62 27.02 -5.25
N SER A 213 -18.42 28.01 -5.60
CA SER A 213 -18.07 29.43 -5.47
C SER A 213 -18.08 29.90 -4.02
N GLU A 214 -18.88 29.26 -3.20
CA GLU A 214 -19.07 29.55 -1.78
C GLU A 214 -18.84 28.26 -0.98
N VAL A 215 -18.02 28.36 0.06
CA VAL A 215 -17.66 27.25 0.94
C VAL A 215 -18.37 27.48 2.27
N GLU A 216 -18.77 26.41 2.96
CA GLU A 216 -19.37 26.52 4.30
C GLU A 216 -18.51 27.42 5.19
N GLU A 217 -19.14 28.48 5.71
CA GLU A 217 -18.53 29.37 6.67
C GLU A 217 -18.31 28.65 8.01
N LEU A 218 -17.41 29.18 8.83
CA LEU A 218 -17.13 28.61 10.14
C LEU A 218 -18.43 28.65 11.00
N PRO A 219 -18.79 27.55 11.69
CA PRO A 219 -19.92 27.58 12.63
C PRO A 219 -19.71 28.67 13.69
N GLU A 220 -20.79 29.36 14.07
CA GLU A 220 -20.80 30.36 15.17
C GLU A 220 -20.29 29.80 16.51
#